data_AF-A0A7W1J3F4-F1
#
_entry.id   AF-A0A7W1J3F4-F1
#
_cell.length_a   1.000
_cell.length_b   1.000
_cell.length_c   1.000
_cell.angle_alpha   90.00
_cell.angle_beta   90.00
_cell.angle_gamma   90.00
#
_symmetry.space_group_name_H-M   'P 1'
#
loop_
_entity.id
_entity.type
_entity.pdbx_description
1 polymer ?
#
loop_
_entity_poly.entity_id
_entity_poly.type
_entity_poly.pdbx_seq_one_letter_code
_entity_poly.pdbx_strand_id
1 'polypeptide(L)'
;MEESATLAGTSQDGREMRRFWCMGGALLLSVLLAVLLAARPADADPRIKVSGCNVYATNRVDPIAFSQHLHHHFGNTTTTNTSTGASLVAANTTSCKASWFTSAGWFPVAQVVPLVSKNQVAVYYRAPGDQRQVRAIPTGLGIVAHEVHLNSTGTVTVTFPDCWDQGRLSPANMVKSRNGVCPSTHPYRIPRIFYLIRYDGTVTSQTMVSSGVDTWAPFGSAMHADYLAANQPVFNDRLIDLCLRNAPDSVDSAHPDCG
;
A
#
# COMPACT_ATOMS: atom_id res chain seq x y z
N MET A 1 28.66 -4.81 -82.31
CA MET A 1 28.81 -6.23 -82.64
C MET A 1 28.37 -6.99 -81.41
N GLU A 2 27.15 -7.50 -81.47
CA GLU A 2 26.61 -8.51 -80.56
C GLU A 2 27.57 -9.69 -80.45
N GLU A 3 27.67 -10.33 -79.29
CA GLU A 3 27.11 -11.68 -79.10
C GLU A 3 27.15 -12.09 -77.62
N SER A 4 26.03 -12.65 -77.18
CA SER A 4 25.74 -13.18 -75.86
C SER A 4 26.24 -14.62 -75.74
N ALA A 5 26.66 -15.06 -74.55
CA ALA A 5 26.58 -16.47 -74.17
C ALA A 5 26.21 -16.63 -72.70
N THR A 6 25.09 -17.32 -72.53
CA THR A 6 24.26 -17.56 -71.36
C THR A 6 24.88 -18.60 -70.41
N LEU A 7 24.84 -18.36 -69.10
CA LEU A 7 24.95 -19.41 -68.07
C LEU A 7 23.59 -19.56 -67.39
N ALA A 8 23.02 -20.76 -67.50
CA ALA A 8 21.78 -21.16 -66.86
C ALA A 8 21.96 -21.25 -65.33
N GLY A 9 21.12 -20.52 -64.59
CA GLY A 9 21.00 -20.58 -63.13
C GLY A 9 19.59 -20.99 -62.73
N THR A 10 19.50 -22.08 -61.99
CA THR A 10 18.32 -22.86 -61.62
C THR A 10 17.31 -22.15 -60.71
N SER A 11 16.02 -22.36 -60.97
CA SER A 11 14.87 -21.85 -60.19
C SER A 11 14.60 -22.64 -58.89
N GLN A 12 15.47 -22.55 -57.88
CA GLN A 12 15.23 -23.20 -56.57
C GLN A 12 14.99 -22.25 -55.39
N ASP A 13 15.16 -20.93 -55.55
CA ASP A 13 15.32 -20.03 -54.39
C ASP A 13 14.00 -19.48 -53.78
N GLY A 14 12.90 -19.45 -54.52
CA GLY A 14 11.65 -18.80 -54.05
C GLY A 14 10.76 -19.63 -53.12
N ARG A 15 10.96 -20.95 -53.03
CA ARG A 15 10.03 -21.88 -52.35
C ARG A 15 10.44 -22.19 -50.91
N GLU A 16 11.74 -22.11 -50.59
CA GLU A 16 12.24 -22.31 -49.23
C GLU A 16 12.03 -21.06 -48.37
N MET A 17 12.26 -19.86 -48.92
CA MET A 17 12.16 -18.61 -48.16
C MET A 17 10.72 -18.32 -47.67
N ARG A 18 9.69 -18.72 -48.44
CA ARG A 18 8.28 -18.66 -48.02
C ARG A 18 7.91 -19.67 -46.92
N ARG A 19 8.53 -20.85 -46.92
CA ARG A 19 8.29 -21.87 -45.87
C ARG A 19 8.93 -21.48 -44.54
N PHE A 20 10.12 -20.89 -44.57
CA PHE A 20 10.79 -20.39 -43.37
C PHE A 20 10.02 -19.25 -42.69
N TRP A 21 9.45 -18.31 -43.45
CA TRP A 21 8.63 -17.23 -42.89
C TRP A 21 7.27 -17.70 -42.34
N CYS A 22 6.60 -18.65 -43.01
CA CYS A 22 5.33 -19.22 -42.50
C CYS A 22 5.52 -20.06 -41.24
N MET A 23 6.61 -20.83 -41.14
CA MET A 23 6.91 -21.62 -39.93
C MET A 23 7.35 -20.74 -38.76
N GLY A 24 8.19 -19.72 -38.99
CA GLY A 24 8.62 -18.78 -37.95
C GLY A 24 7.47 -17.97 -37.37
N GLY A 25 6.53 -17.52 -38.22
CA GLY A 25 5.32 -16.81 -37.79
C GLY A 25 4.37 -17.71 -36.99
N ALA A 26 4.18 -18.96 -37.43
CA ALA A 26 3.33 -19.91 -36.70
C ALA A 26 3.94 -20.32 -35.35
N LEU A 27 5.27 -20.49 -35.26
CA LEU A 27 5.96 -20.80 -34.01
C LEU A 27 5.91 -19.62 -33.02
N LEU A 28 6.13 -18.39 -33.50
CA LEU A 28 5.99 -17.19 -32.68
C LEU A 28 4.55 -16.99 -32.19
N LEU A 29 3.54 -17.19 -33.04
CA LEU A 29 2.13 -17.05 -32.67
C LEU A 29 1.69 -18.13 -31.67
N SER A 30 2.16 -19.37 -31.83
CA SER A 30 1.87 -20.48 -30.91
C SER A 30 2.59 -20.32 -29.57
N VAL A 31 3.83 -19.82 -29.55
CA VAL A 31 4.52 -19.45 -28.30
C VAL A 31 3.81 -18.27 -27.62
N LEU A 32 3.39 -17.24 -28.36
CA LEU A 32 2.66 -16.10 -27.78
C LEU A 32 1.31 -16.55 -27.21
N LEU A 33 0.58 -17.42 -27.93
CA LEU A 33 -0.69 -17.98 -27.49
C LEU A 33 -0.50 -18.89 -26.27
N ALA A 34 0.56 -19.69 -26.22
CA ALA A 34 0.92 -20.49 -25.06
C ALA A 34 1.30 -19.63 -23.85
N VAL A 35 2.00 -18.51 -24.04
CA VAL A 35 2.31 -17.54 -22.97
C VAL A 35 1.04 -16.84 -22.47
N LEU A 36 0.11 -16.49 -23.36
CA LEU A 36 -1.19 -15.92 -22.98
C LEU A 36 -2.10 -16.94 -22.27
N LEU A 37 -2.06 -18.22 -22.64
CA LEU A 37 -2.80 -19.30 -21.99
C LEU A 37 -2.16 -19.76 -20.68
N ALA A 38 -0.84 -19.56 -20.51
CA ALA A 38 -0.09 -19.85 -19.29
C ALA A 38 0.06 -18.63 -18.36
N ALA A 39 -0.40 -17.45 -18.79
CA ALA A 39 -0.47 -16.27 -17.95
C ALA A 39 -1.48 -16.55 -16.84
N ARG A 40 -0.95 -16.91 -15.66
CA ARG A 40 -1.79 -17.06 -14.47
C ARG A 40 -2.41 -15.69 -14.16
N PRO A 41 -3.69 -15.64 -13.75
CA PRO A 41 -4.24 -14.42 -13.19
C PRO A 41 -3.30 -13.93 -12.08
N ALA A 42 -3.15 -12.61 -11.97
CA ALA A 42 -2.38 -12.04 -10.87
C ALA A 42 -3.12 -12.37 -9.58
N ASP A 43 -2.65 -13.40 -8.87
CA ASP A 43 -3.18 -13.82 -7.58
C ASP A 43 -3.19 -12.62 -6.61
N ALA A 44 -4.37 -12.28 -6.09
CA ALA A 44 -4.51 -11.21 -5.13
C ALA A 44 -4.34 -11.77 -3.71
N ASP A 45 -3.23 -11.42 -3.05
CA ASP A 45 -3.06 -11.72 -1.62
C ASP A 45 -4.24 -11.16 -0.79
N PRO A 46 -4.69 -11.89 0.26
CA PRO A 46 -5.68 -11.42 1.23
C PRO A 46 -5.36 -10.03 1.79
N ARG A 47 -6.33 -9.12 1.68
CA ARG A 47 -6.19 -7.72 2.07
C ARG A 47 -7.53 -7.08 2.40
N ILE A 48 -7.49 -6.06 3.24
CA ILE A 48 -8.56 -5.04 3.33
C ILE A 48 -7.99 -3.73 2.83
N LYS A 49 -8.68 -3.08 1.90
CA LYS A 49 -8.28 -1.81 1.30
C LYS A 49 -9.30 -0.73 1.63
N VAL A 50 -8.82 0.35 2.20
CA VAL A 50 -9.55 1.61 2.35
C VAL A 50 -9.07 2.56 1.28
N SER A 51 -9.96 2.93 0.37
CA SER A 51 -9.65 3.83 -0.73
C SER A 51 -10.34 5.18 -0.59
N GLY A 52 -9.86 6.15 -1.35
CA GLY A 52 -10.44 7.48 -1.45
C GLY A 52 -10.40 8.26 -0.15
N CYS A 53 -9.35 8.06 0.66
CA CYS A 53 -9.06 8.93 1.79
C CYS A 53 -8.52 10.25 1.27
N ASN A 54 -9.19 11.34 1.64
CA ASN A 54 -8.75 12.68 1.34
C ASN A 54 -8.08 13.31 2.55
N VAL A 55 -7.02 14.08 2.32
CA VAL A 55 -6.49 14.94 3.39
C VAL A 55 -7.51 16.03 3.67
N TYR A 56 -7.99 16.11 4.91
CA TYR A 56 -9.02 17.06 5.32
C TYR A 56 -8.47 18.25 6.11
N ALA A 57 -7.28 18.11 6.69
CA ALA A 57 -6.63 19.16 7.45
C ALA A 57 -5.10 19.09 7.35
N THR A 58 -4.47 20.25 7.51
CA THR A 58 -3.02 20.40 7.67
C THR A 58 -2.76 21.26 8.90
N ASN A 59 -2.26 20.66 9.98
CA ASN A 59 -2.02 21.36 11.24
C ASN A 59 -0.98 20.60 12.09
N ARG A 60 -0.79 20.99 13.36
CA ARG A 60 0.20 20.41 14.28
C ARG A 60 -0.45 19.45 15.31
N VAL A 61 -1.54 18.79 14.94
CA VAL A 61 -2.19 17.81 15.81
C VAL A 61 -1.41 16.50 15.79
N ASP A 62 -1.16 15.95 16.97
CA ASP A 62 -0.45 14.70 17.19
C ASP A 62 -0.76 14.16 18.60
N PRO A 63 -1.83 13.37 18.78
CA PRO A 63 -2.19 12.79 20.07
C PRO A 63 -1.28 11.62 20.52
N ILE A 64 -0.28 11.22 19.72
CA ILE A 64 0.61 10.08 20.04
C ILE A 64 1.95 10.60 20.55
N ALA A 65 2.64 11.41 19.73
CA ALA A 65 3.99 11.90 20.01
C ALA A 65 4.02 13.37 20.44
N PHE A 66 2.89 14.10 20.36
CA PHE A 66 2.76 15.52 20.72
C PHE A 66 3.75 16.42 19.96
N SER A 67 4.06 16.06 18.72
CA SER A 67 5.01 16.79 17.91
C SER A 67 4.51 18.18 17.53
N GLN A 68 5.45 19.10 17.33
CA GLN A 68 5.16 20.51 17.02
C GLN A 68 5.33 20.81 15.53
N HIS A 69 5.46 19.80 14.66
CA HIS A 69 5.59 20.00 13.21
C HIS A 69 4.26 19.83 12.48
N LEU A 70 4.22 20.18 11.19
CA LEU A 70 2.98 20.12 10.41
C LEU A 70 2.74 18.72 9.87
N HIS A 71 1.52 18.25 10.03
CA HIS A 71 1.01 17.02 9.47
C HIS A 71 -0.13 17.26 8.49
N HIS A 72 -0.23 16.39 7.48
CA HIS A 72 -1.47 16.15 6.75
C HIS A 72 -2.30 15.09 7.48
N HIS A 73 -3.59 15.34 7.67
CA HIS A 73 -4.51 14.45 8.36
C HIS A 73 -5.55 13.82 7.42
N PHE A 74 -5.82 12.53 7.60
CA PHE A 74 -6.86 11.77 6.91
C PHE A 74 -7.52 10.75 7.86
N GLY A 75 -8.57 10.09 7.39
CA GLY A 75 -9.41 9.23 8.24
C GLY A 75 -10.38 10.08 9.05
N ASN A 76 -10.46 9.85 10.36
CA ASN A 76 -11.36 10.58 11.25
C ASN A 76 -11.18 12.10 11.14
N THR A 77 -12.27 12.84 10.95
CA THR A 77 -12.19 14.29 10.68
C THR A 77 -12.23 15.17 11.91
N THR A 78 -12.31 14.58 13.11
CA THR A 78 -12.40 15.31 14.39
C THR A 78 -11.17 15.12 15.27
N THR A 79 -10.04 14.68 14.71
CA THR A 79 -8.82 14.41 15.48
C THR A 79 -8.23 15.68 16.10
N THR A 80 -7.88 15.58 17.38
CA THR A 80 -7.27 16.61 18.22
C THR A 80 -6.18 16.00 19.10
N ASN A 81 -5.37 16.82 19.78
CA ASN A 81 -4.32 16.36 20.71
C ASN A 81 -4.84 15.62 21.94
N THR A 82 -6.14 15.68 22.22
CA THR A 82 -6.80 14.98 23.33
C THR A 82 -7.64 13.80 22.88
N SER A 83 -7.62 13.48 21.58
CA SER A 83 -8.41 12.38 21.02
C SER A 83 -7.95 11.02 21.56
N THR A 84 -8.93 10.17 21.87
CA THR A 84 -8.73 8.76 22.22
C THR A 84 -9.38 7.88 21.16
N GLY A 85 -9.03 6.59 21.14
CA GLY A 85 -9.72 5.65 20.25
C GLY A 85 -11.25 5.66 20.44
N ALA A 86 -11.71 5.72 21.70
CA ALA A 86 -13.13 5.75 22.02
C ALA A 86 -13.83 7.04 21.53
N SER A 87 -13.21 8.20 21.70
CA SER A 87 -13.80 9.46 21.23
C SER A 87 -13.90 9.51 19.70
N LEU A 88 -12.92 8.94 18.99
CA LEU A 88 -12.93 8.88 17.54
C LEU A 88 -13.96 7.87 17.01
N VAL A 89 -14.12 6.70 17.67
CA VAL A 89 -15.22 5.76 17.37
C VAL A 89 -16.58 6.44 17.55
N ALA A 90 -16.77 7.16 18.66
CA ALA A 90 -18.02 7.84 18.98
C ALA A 90 -18.34 8.99 18.01
N ALA A 91 -17.33 9.73 17.54
CA ALA A 91 -17.51 10.77 16.54
C ALA A 91 -18.02 10.21 15.20
N ASN A 92 -17.61 8.98 14.85
CA ASN A 92 -18.07 8.25 13.68
C ASN A 92 -17.99 9.06 12.37
N THR A 93 -16.89 9.78 12.18
CA THR A 93 -16.61 10.55 10.95
C THR A 93 -15.41 9.98 10.22
N THR A 94 -15.36 10.19 8.90
CA THR A 94 -14.20 9.83 8.10
C THR A 94 -14.12 10.66 6.82
N SER A 95 -12.90 10.86 6.34
CA SER A 95 -12.57 11.46 5.04
C SER A 95 -12.33 10.40 3.94
N CYS A 96 -12.53 9.13 4.26
CA CYS A 96 -12.38 7.98 3.37
C CYS A 96 -13.72 7.48 2.83
N LYS A 97 -13.70 6.69 1.75
CA LYS A 97 -14.94 6.09 1.20
C LYS A 97 -15.55 5.02 2.11
N ALA A 98 -14.72 4.29 2.85
CA ALA A 98 -15.19 3.29 3.79
C ALA A 98 -15.67 3.96 5.07
N SER A 99 -16.98 4.05 5.27
CA SER A 99 -17.59 4.72 6.43
C SER A 99 -17.17 4.12 7.78
N TRP A 100 -16.77 2.85 7.80
CA TRP A 100 -16.27 2.18 9.01
C TRP A 100 -14.85 2.57 9.39
N PHE A 101 -14.07 3.17 8.49
CA PHE A 101 -12.69 3.60 8.76
C PHE A 101 -12.70 4.93 9.52
N THR A 102 -12.94 4.84 10.82
CA THR A 102 -12.96 6.01 11.73
C THR A 102 -11.67 6.13 12.55
N SER A 103 -10.63 5.36 12.19
CA SER A 103 -9.26 5.57 12.66
C SER A 103 -8.70 6.89 12.12
N ALA A 104 -7.78 7.50 12.87
CA ALA A 104 -7.09 8.71 12.45
C ALA A 104 -5.67 8.36 11.97
N GLY A 105 -5.26 8.99 10.86
CA GLY A 105 -3.92 8.87 10.32
C GLY A 105 -3.34 10.22 9.95
N TRP A 106 -2.05 10.40 10.18
CA TRP A 106 -1.33 11.61 9.80
C TRP A 106 0.13 11.33 9.46
N PHE A 107 0.74 12.27 8.74
CA PHE A 107 2.14 12.20 8.31
C PHE A 107 2.68 13.61 8.02
N PRO A 108 4.01 13.83 8.10
CA PRO A 108 4.63 15.13 7.86
C PRO A 108 4.30 15.73 6.49
N VAL A 109 4.07 17.04 6.45
CA VAL A 109 3.89 17.80 5.20
C VAL A 109 5.21 17.81 4.42
N ALA A 110 5.15 17.55 3.11
CA ALA A 110 6.28 17.79 2.21
C ALA A 110 6.31 19.26 1.75
N GLN A 111 7.48 19.89 1.78
CA GLN A 111 7.61 21.34 1.61
C GLN A 111 7.20 21.84 0.22
N VAL A 112 7.63 21.12 -0.82
CA VAL A 112 7.56 21.59 -2.21
C VAL A 112 6.82 20.64 -3.14
N VAL A 113 6.62 19.39 -2.73
CA VAL A 113 5.92 18.39 -3.54
C VAL A 113 4.50 18.26 -3.00
N PRO A 114 3.49 18.77 -3.72
CA PRO A 114 2.12 18.69 -3.26
C PRO A 114 1.59 17.26 -3.33
N LEU A 115 0.53 16.97 -2.58
CA LEU A 115 -0.26 15.76 -2.78
C LEU A 115 -1.12 15.90 -4.04
N VAL A 116 -1.52 14.76 -4.62
CA VAL A 116 -2.54 14.76 -5.69
C VAL A 116 -3.84 15.41 -5.23
N SER A 117 -4.66 15.89 -6.16
CA SER A 117 -5.85 16.70 -5.83
C SER A 117 -6.94 15.95 -5.04
N LYS A 118 -7.06 14.62 -5.20
CA LYS A 118 -8.04 13.77 -4.49
C LYS A 118 -7.50 12.35 -4.30
N ASN A 119 -8.05 11.65 -3.32
CA ASN A 119 -7.70 10.27 -3.00
C ASN A 119 -6.18 10.15 -2.76
N GLN A 120 -5.67 11.06 -1.93
CA GLN A 120 -4.25 11.18 -1.60
C GLN A 120 -3.72 9.93 -0.90
N VAL A 121 -4.55 9.28 -0.09
CA VAL A 121 -4.15 8.12 0.70
C VAL A 121 -5.03 6.91 0.40
N ALA A 122 -4.39 5.74 0.34
CA ALA A 122 -5.06 4.46 0.51
C ALA A 122 -4.44 3.73 1.70
N VAL A 123 -5.27 3.06 2.51
CA VAL A 123 -4.81 2.23 3.63
C VAL A 123 -5.02 0.77 3.27
N TYR A 124 -4.00 -0.05 3.51
CA TYR A 124 -4.13 -1.50 3.38
C TYR A 124 -3.88 -2.15 4.72
N TYR A 125 -4.70 -3.15 5.03
CA TYR A 125 -4.45 -4.12 6.07
C TYR A 125 -4.13 -5.44 5.40
N ARG A 126 -2.94 -5.99 5.66
CA ARG A 126 -2.50 -7.27 5.09
C ARG A 126 -2.06 -8.24 6.18
N ALA A 127 -2.04 -9.52 5.84
CA ALA A 127 -1.72 -10.59 6.76
C ALA A 127 -0.55 -11.47 6.26
N PRO A 128 0.69 -10.95 6.15
CA PRO A 128 1.82 -11.74 5.63
C PRO A 128 2.08 -12.98 6.51
N GLY A 129 2.33 -14.16 5.94
CA GLY A 129 2.49 -15.41 6.69
C GLY A 129 1.14 -16.05 7.07
N ASP A 130 1.07 -16.80 8.18
CA ASP A 130 -0.17 -17.47 8.59
C ASP A 130 -1.24 -16.46 9.01
N GLN A 131 -2.13 -16.10 8.10
CA GLN A 131 -3.19 -15.11 8.31
C GLN A 131 -4.18 -15.47 9.42
N ARG A 132 -4.29 -16.75 9.82
CA ARG A 132 -5.18 -17.20 10.90
C ARG A 132 -4.75 -16.67 12.26
N GLN A 133 -3.46 -16.31 12.41
CA GLN A 133 -2.89 -15.73 13.63
C GLN A 133 -3.18 -14.23 13.78
N VAL A 134 -3.78 -13.58 12.78
CA VAL A 134 -4.08 -12.14 12.83
C VAL A 134 -5.25 -11.88 13.78
N ARG A 135 -5.02 -10.96 14.71
CA ARG A 135 -5.98 -10.54 15.74
C ARG A 135 -6.55 -9.16 15.43
N ALA A 136 -7.64 -8.81 16.11
CA ALA A 136 -8.26 -7.49 16.04
C ALA A 136 -7.25 -6.36 16.34
N ILE A 137 -7.48 -5.16 15.79
CA ILE A 137 -6.72 -3.98 16.21
C ILE A 137 -7.43 -3.38 17.43
N PRO A 138 -6.79 -3.32 18.61
CA PRO A 138 -7.39 -2.70 19.78
C PRO A 138 -7.72 -1.23 19.54
N THR A 139 -8.93 -0.80 19.92
CA THR A 139 -9.30 0.62 19.89
C THR A 139 -8.37 1.41 20.79
N GLY A 140 -7.83 2.51 20.26
CA GLY A 140 -6.86 3.38 20.95
C GLY A 140 -5.41 2.98 20.76
N LEU A 141 -5.10 1.89 20.05
CA LEU A 141 -3.73 1.55 19.68
C LEU A 141 -3.15 2.66 18.78
N GLY A 142 -2.16 3.38 19.30
CA GLY A 142 -1.43 4.46 18.65
C GLY A 142 -0.05 3.98 18.20
N ILE A 143 0.22 4.02 16.91
CA ILE A 143 1.45 3.49 16.31
C ILE A 143 2.13 4.58 15.50
N VAL A 144 3.46 4.68 15.63
CA VAL A 144 4.33 5.51 14.78
C VAL A 144 5.18 4.60 13.89
N ALA A 145 5.19 4.85 12.59
CA ALA A 145 5.92 4.07 11.60
C ALA A 145 7.01 4.90 10.92
N HIS A 146 8.23 4.36 10.88
CA HIS A 146 9.40 4.99 10.24
C HIS A 146 9.88 4.24 9.00
N GLU A 147 9.29 3.08 8.70
CA GLU A 147 9.67 2.30 7.53
C GLU A 147 8.95 2.86 6.30
N VAL A 148 9.70 3.59 5.47
CA VAL A 148 9.18 4.28 4.30
C VAL A 148 9.88 3.80 3.03
N HIS A 149 9.08 3.50 2.00
CA HIS A 149 9.52 3.08 0.69
C HIS A 149 9.08 4.10 -0.36
N LEU A 150 10.06 4.69 -1.04
CA LEU A 150 9.84 5.59 -2.18
C LEU A 150 9.61 4.75 -3.44
N ASN A 151 8.48 4.93 -4.10
CA ASN A 151 8.23 4.36 -5.42
C ASN A 151 8.61 5.39 -6.51
N SER A 152 9.09 4.91 -7.66
CA SER A 152 9.47 5.74 -8.80
C SER A 152 8.31 6.57 -9.39
N THR A 153 7.06 6.26 -9.04
CA THR A 153 5.85 6.92 -9.56
C THR A 153 5.27 8.00 -8.64
N GLY A 154 6.07 8.60 -7.74
CA GLY A 154 5.58 9.63 -6.80
C GLY A 154 4.65 9.10 -5.70
N THR A 155 4.57 7.77 -5.55
CA THR A 155 3.84 7.13 -4.45
C THR A 155 4.83 6.75 -3.36
N VAL A 156 4.47 7.07 -2.12
CA VAL A 156 5.21 6.69 -0.92
C VAL A 156 4.44 5.59 -0.21
N THR A 157 5.09 4.49 0.13
CA THR A 157 4.52 3.46 1.00
C THR A 157 5.12 3.55 2.39
N VAL A 158 4.28 3.71 3.41
CA VAL A 158 4.69 3.61 4.82
C VAL A 158 4.21 2.29 5.37
N THR A 159 5.11 1.50 5.96
CA THR A 159 4.82 0.19 6.54
C THR A 159 4.82 0.29 8.07
N PHE A 160 3.72 -0.06 8.69
CA PHE A 160 3.62 -0.08 10.15
C PHE A 160 4.10 -1.42 10.73
N PRO A 161 4.64 -1.43 11.96
CA PRO A 161 4.86 -2.67 12.69
C PRO A 161 3.53 -3.35 13.04
N ASP A 162 3.55 -4.67 13.21
CA ASP A 162 2.36 -5.52 13.32
C ASP A 162 2.35 -6.47 14.52
N CYS A 163 3.39 -6.45 15.35
CA CYS A 163 3.51 -7.25 16.55
C CYS A 163 3.54 -6.35 17.79
N TRP A 164 2.63 -6.60 18.72
CA TRP A 164 2.47 -5.83 19.95
C TRP A 164 2.81 -6.65 21.19
N ASP A 165 3.43 -6.02 22.18
CA ASP A 165 3.71 -6.60 23.50
C ASP A 165 2.49 -6.64 24.43
N GLN A 166 1.35 -6.09 24.01
CA GLN A 166 0.14 -5.91 24.83
C GLN A 166 0.33 -4.96 26.01
N GLY A 167 1.34 -4.08 25.94
CA GLY A 167 1.61 -3.06 26.94
C GLY A 167 0.72 -1.83 26.79
N ARG A 168 1.35 -0.66 26.74
CA ARG A 168 0.65 0.62 26.57
C ARG A 168 0.01 0.72 25.17
N LEU A 169 -1.14 1.37 25.09
CA LEU A 169 -1.85 1.56 23.82
C LEU A 169 -1.27 2.69 22.95
N SER A 170 -0.84 3.82 23.50
CA SER A 170 -0.41 4.98 22.68
C SER A 170 0.70 5.83 23.35
N PRO A 171 1.91 5.93 22.76
CA PRO A 171 2.39 5.09 21.68
C PRO A 171 2.54 3.65 22.17
N ALA A 172 2.15 2.70 21.33
CA ALA A 172 2.39 1.29 21.55
C ALA A 172 3.83 0.92 21.21
N ASN A 173 4.41 0.04 22.01
CA ASN A 173 5.68 -0.59 21.69
C ASN A 173 5.43 -1.75 20.71
N MET A 174 5.75 -1.50 19.44
CA MET A 174 5.42 -2.38 18.33
C MET A 174 6.68 -2.78 17.56
N VAL A 175 6.75 -4.02 17.13
CA VAL A 175 7.82 -4.52 16.25
C VAL A 175 7.24 -5.13 14.98
N LYS A 176 8.07 -5.19 13.94
CA LYS A 176 7.69 -5.81 12.67
C LYS A 176 7.84 -7.32 12.75
N SER A 177 6.82 -8.06 12.29
CA SER A 177 6.93 -9.52 12.11
C SER A 177 7.92 -9.87 11.00
N ARG A 178 8.67 -10.96 11.21
CA ARG A 178 9.56 -11.54 10.19
C ARG A 178 8.84 -12.72 9.53
N ASN A 179 8.61 -12.65 8.22
CA ASN A 179 7.83 -13.65 7.47
C ASN A 179 6.46 -13.95 8.10
N GLY A 180 5.81 -12.95 8.70
CA GLY A 180 4.52 -13.11 9.36
C GLY A 180 4.55 -13.69 10.77
N VAL A 181 5.74 -13.92 11.33
CA VAL A 181 5.91 -14.45 12.68
C VAL A 181 6.35 -13.33 13.61
N CYS A 182 5.58 -13.15 14.69
CA CYS A 182 5.93 -12.23 15.76
C CYS A 182 6.94 -12.84 16.73
N PRO A 183 7.89 -12.05 17.26
CA PRO A 183 8.77 -12.53 18.31
C PRO A 183 7.98 -12.79 19.60
N SER A 184 8.51 -13.66 20.47
CA SER A 184 7.87 -14.00 21.75
C SER A 184 7.66 -12.80 22.68
N THR A 185 8.47 -11.75 22.53
CA THR A 185 8.32 -10.49 23.28
C THR A 185 7.14 -9.64 22.83
N HIS A 186 6.61 -9.86 21.61
CA HIS A 186 5.50 -9.09 21.05
C HIS A 186 4.46 -10.04 20.40
N PRO A 187 3.82 -10.93 21.18
CA PRO A 187 3.08 -12.06 20.63
C PRO A 187 1.73 -11.68 20.00
N TYR A 188 1.22 -10.46 20.21
CA TYR A 188 -0.07 -10.04 19.67
C TYR A 188 0.10 -9.52 18.25
N ARG A 189 -0.32 -10.31 17.27
CA ARG A 189 -0.21 -9.95 15.85
C ARG A 189 -1.49 -9.26 15.35
N ILE A 190 -1.38 -8.00 14.92
CA ILE A 190 -2.45 -7.29 14.19
C ILE A 190 -2.25 -7.43 12.67
N PRO A 191 -3.22 -7.06 11.82
CA PRO A 191 -2.95 -6.89 10.40
C PRO A 191 -1.86 -5.82 10.21
N ARG A 192 -0.92 -6.06 9.30
CA ARG A 192 0.07 -5.06 8.94
C ARG A 192 -0.59 -3.93 8.17
N ILE A 193 -0.45 -2.71 8.70
CA ILE A 193 -1.00 -1.49 8.12
C ILE A 193 0.01 -0.93 7.12
N PHE A 194 -0.48 -0.53 5.96
CA PHE A 194 0.28 0.23 4.99
C PHE A 194 -0.48 1.50 4.61
N TYR A 195 0.22 2.61 4.55
CA TYR A 195 -0.27 3.79 3.85
C TYR A 195 0.37 3.87 2.49
N LEU A 196 -0.43 4.06 1.44
CA LEU A 196 0.03 4.49 0.12
C LEU A 196 -0.35 5.96 -0.04
N ILE A 197 0.65 6.84 0.07
CA ILE A 197 0.50 8.29 -0.03
C ILE A 197 0.91 8.72 -1.43
N ARG A 198 0.06 9.48 -2.10
CA ARG A 198 0.23 9.88 -3.51
C ARG A 198 0.58 11.35 -3.61
N TYR A 199 1.79 11.62 -4.09
CA TYR A 199 2.27 12.96 -4.40
C TYR A 199 2.08 13.27 -5.88
N ASP A 200 1.84 14.54 -6.20
CA ASP A 200 1.77 15.04 -7.57
C ASP A 200 3.16 15.51 -8.01
N GLY A 201 4.10 14.57 -8.02
CA GLY A 201 5.50 14.83 -8.32
C GLY A 201 6.43 13.78 -7.72
N THR A 202 7.72 13.94 -7.98
CA THR A 202 8.75 13.02 -7.51
C THR A 202 9.14 13.34 -6.07
N VAL A 203 9.00 12.36 -5.18
CA VAL A 203 9.54 12.41 -3.82
C VAL A 203 10.83 11.60 -3.78
N THR A 204 11.87 12.18 -3.19
CA THR A 204 13.18 11.55 -3.00
C THR A 204 13.56 11.59 -1.53
N SER A 205 14.64 10.89 -1.13
CA SER A 205 15.15 10.95 0.24
C SER A 205 15.60 12.35 0.67
N GLN A 206 15.87 13.24 -0.30
CA GLN A 206 16.27 14.64 -0.09
C GLN A 206 15.08 15.61 -0.11
N THR A 207 13.87 15.15 -0.46
CA THR A 207 12.68 15.99 -0.38
C THR A 207 12.51 16.47 1.07
N MET A 208 12.27 17.75 1.27
CA MET A 208 12.15 18.29 2.63
C MET A 208 10.74 18.05 3.18
N VAL A 209 10.64 17.55 4.40
CA VAL A 209 9.38 17.37 5.14
C VAL A 209 9.42 18.12 6.46
N SER A 210 8.25 18.53 6.95
CA SER A 210 8.15 19.29 8.20
C SER A 210 8.72 18.48 9.35
N SER A 211 9.57 19.09 10.18
CA SER A 211 10.28 18.40 11.27
C SER A 211 10.30 19.18 12.59
N GLY A 212 9.69 20.37 12.62
CA GLY A 212 9.46 21.17 13.83
C GLY A 212 8.65 22.42 13.53
N VAL A 213 8.78 23.43 14.38
CA VAL A 213 8.18 24.75 14.14
C VAL A 213 8.98 25.46 13.06
N ASP A 214 8.41 25.51 11.86
CA ASP A 214 8.98 26.14 10.66
C ASP A 214 10.35 25.58 10.23
N THR A 215 10.69 24.39 10.75
CA THR A 215 11.85 23.62 10.36
C THR A 215 11.47 22.45 9.47
N TRP A 216 12.41 22.09 8.61
CA TRP A 216 12.26 21.04 7.62
C TRP A 216 13.50 20.15 7.66
N ALA A 217 13.33 18.86 7.42
CA ALA A 217 14.43 17.92 7.33
C ALA A 217 14.26 16.97 6.14
N PRO A 218 15.34 16.31 5.69
CA PRO A 218 15.24 15.34 4.60
C PRO A 218 14.22 14.24 4.89
N PHE A 219 13.46 13.88 3.88
CA PHE A 219 12.44 12.84 3.91
C PHE A 219 13.00 11.53 4.47
N GLY A 220 14.21 11.15 4.06
CA GLY A 220 14.85 9.91 4.51
C GLY A 220 15.11 9.83 6.02
N SER A 221 15.11 10.96 6.74
CA SER A 221 15.36 11.01 8.18
C SER A 221 14.15 11.44 9.01
N ALA A 222 13.21 12.19 8.43
CA ALA A 222 12.09 12.77 9.18
C ALA A 222 10.71 12.23 8.76
N MET A 223 10.60 11.57 7.61
CA MET A 223 9.33 10.99 7.21
C MET A 223 8.94 9.85 8.15
N HIS A 224 7.71 9.90 8.62
CA HIS A 224 7.03 8.87 9.38
C HIS A 224 5.55 8.93 9.06
N ALA A 225 4.77 8.04 9.64
CA ALA A 225 3.32 8.19 9.69
C ALA A 225 2.77 7.59 10.97
N ASP A 226 1.58 8.07 11.32
CA ASP A 226 0.93 7.74 12.56
C ASP A 226 -0.44 7.12 12.29
N TYR A 227 -0.84 6.25 13.20
CA TYR A 227 -2.14 5.59 13.18
C TYR A 227 -2.69 5.50 14.59
N LEU A 228 -3.85 6.14 14.83
CA LEU A 228 -4.62 5.96 16.05
C LEU A 228 -5.87 5.13 15.74
N ALA A 229 -5.86 3.89 16.23
CA ALA A 229 -6.91 2.91 15.97
C ALA A 229 -8.25 3.35 16.54
N ALA A 230 -9.25 3.47 15.67
CA ALA A 230 -10.62 3.77 16.04
C ALA A 230 -11.60 3.28 14.98
N ASN A 231 -11.30 2.18 14.28
CA ASN A 231 -12.23 1.59 13.31
C ASN A 231 -13.54 1.19 13.98
N GLN A 232 -14.66 1.32 13.24
CA GLN A 232 -15.96 0.84 13.68
C GLN A 232 -15.95 -0.70 13.86
N PRO A 233 -16.82 -1.25 14.73
CA PRO A 233 -16.80 -2.67 15.11
C PRO A 233 -16.78 -3.65 13.92
N VAL A 234 -17.46 -3.32 12.81
CA VAL A 234 -17.48 -4.14 11.58
C VAL A 234 -16.09 -4.52 11.08
N PHE A 235 -15.07 -3.69 11.30
CA PHE A 235 -13.71 -4.02 10.92
C PHE A 235 -13.17 -5.23 11.70
N ASN A 236 -13.25 -5.18 13.03
CA ASN A 236 -12.71 -6.22 13.91
C ASN A 236 -13.62 -7.47 13.93
N ASP A 237 -14.94 -7.27 13.91
CA ASP A 237 -15.93 -8.33 14.12
C ASP A 237 -16.27 -9.10 12.83
N ARG A 238 -15.93 -8.55 11.67
CA ARG A 238 -16.28 -9.14 10.38
C ARG A 238 -15.18 -9.06 9.34
N LEU A 239 -14.64 -7.88 9.04
CA LEU A 239 -13.74 -7.71 7.89
C LEU A 239 -12.41 -8.45 8.08
N ILE A 240 -11.86 -8.49 9.29
CA ILE A 240 -10.64 -9.29 9.56
C ILE A 240 -10.90 -10.77 9.28
N ASP A 241 -12.05 -11.30 9.66
CA ASP A 241 -12.38 -12.70 9.36
C ASP A 241 -12.58 -12.95 7.88
N LEU A 242 -13.42 -12.14 7.25
CA LEU A 242 -13.81 -12.28 5.84
C LEU A 242 -12.64 -12.11 4.88
N CYS A 243 -11.82 -11.09 5.11
CA CYS A 243 -10.83 -10.63 4.15
C CYS A 243 -9.40 -11.08 4.47
N LEU A 244 -9.16 -11.59 5.69
CA LEU A 244 -7.85 -12.08 6.13
C LEU A 244 -7.97 -13.52 6.66
N ARG A 245 -8.42 -13.73 7.91
CA ARG A 245 -8.31 -15.05 8.57
C ARG A 245 -8.91 -16.22 7.77
N ASN A 246 -10.01 -15.99 7.07
CA ASN A 246 -10.73 -17.01 6.29
C ASN A 246 -10.65 -16.79 4.77
N ALA A 247 -9.89 -15.80 4.30
CA ALA A 247 -9.72 -15.56 2.88
C ALA A 247 -8.80 -16.63 2.27
N PRO A 248 -9.07 -17.18 1.08
CA PRO A 248 -8.12 -18.06 0.42
C PRO A 248 -6.82 -17.32 0.10
N ASP A 249 -5.67 -18.00 0.20
CA ASP A 249 -4.36 -17.40 -0.01
C ASP A 249 -4.18 -16.83 -1.44
N SER A 250 -4.95 -17.36 -2.41
CA SER A 250 -5.08 -16.75 -3.72
C SER A 250 -6.49 -16.90 -4.28
N VAL A 251 -6.99 -15.81 -4.88
CA VAL A 251 -8.25 -15.74 -5.60
C VAL A 251 -8.11 -14.81 -6.81
N ASP A 252 -8.91 -15.06 -7.84
CA ASP A 252 -8.99 -14.19 -9.03
C ASP A 252 -9.55 -12.79 -8.69
N SER A 253 -10.36 -12.70 -7.64
CA SER A 253 -10.92 -11.44 -7.15
C SER A 253 -11.21 -11.50 -5.65
N ALA A 254 -10.86 -10.43 -4.92
CA ALA A 254 -11.22 -10.29 -3.51
C ALA A 254 -12.74 -10.07 -3.35
N HIS A 255 -13.29 -10.46 -2.19
CA HIS A 255 -14.67 -10.14 -1.84
C HIS A 255 -14.89 -8.62 -1.88
N PRO A 256 -16.02 -8.09 -2.40
CA PRO A 256 -16.22 -6.64 -2.59
C PRO A 256 -16.01 -5.80 -1.33
N ASP A 257 -16.42 -6.31 -0.16
CA ASP A 257 -16.25 -5.63 1.13
C ASP A 257 -14.77 -5.50 1.59
N CYS A 258 -13.85 -6.19 0.91
CA CYS A 258 -12.42 -6.13 1.17
C CYS A 258 -11.73 -4.98 0.40
N GLY A 259 -12.44 -4.28 -0.50
CA GLY A 259 -12.02 -3.03 -1.14
C GLY A 259 -11.15 -3.12 -2.39
#